data_AF-E9AFQ3-F1
#
_entry.id   AF-E9AFQ3-F1
#
_cell.length_a   1.000
_cell.length_b   1.000
_cell.length_c   1.000
_cell.angle_alpha   90.00
_cell.angle_beta   90.00
_cell.angle_gamma   90.00
#
_symmetry.space_group_name_H-M   'P 1'
#
loop_
_entity.id
_entity.type
_entity.pdbx_description
1 polymer ?
#
loop_
_entity_poly.entity_id
_entity_poly.type
_entity_poly.pdbx_seq_one_letter_code
_entity_poly.pdbx_strand_id
1 'polypeptide(L)'
;MSSSLSSPRPPQAEALPAPRGTIRFEDLGEPVQRLLRSLKGDVSEEDMALLEYVSVKDMAKIYSEMATDRHAEEIWQELRSALQARKEKIARREAELAEKQRALEAEQEAEEQRLRQQLEEEERERISAEEARQQRREERRRRKAEKAAAAAAAEEEAAEQAAAAAEEAAEEAAAAAEETERQRKAEKKRKRREARARELQEEQDALTAERARHETKKQQKSLNQQKDWSEFVQSHPLEYAQSETLDGAQQQLPAVIEQKELKHTLNAPPVVSEQLLSRTYSPACGACGTRFDRPPPEWNCPMCERRYKKVVKVWQPDDDMENCMMCKEPIGRWSRHHCRNCGRLVCANCSDKRAIIEDLGYDTPVRVCYDCFRLRS
;
A
#
# COMPACT_ATOMS: atom_id res chain seq x y z
N MET A 1 28.24 -23.85 -11.81
CA MET A 1 28.71 -24.44 -13.09
C MET A 1 29.66 -23.44 -13.70
N SER A 2 30.96 -23.64 -13.45
CA SER A 2 32.01 -22.70 -13.86
C SER A 2 32.40 -22.99 -15.30
N SER A 3 31.91 -22.16 -16.23
CA SER A 3 32.32 -22.22 -17.63
C SER A 3 33.61 -21.42 -17.80
N SER A 4 34.73 -22.14 -17.85
CA SER A 4 36.03 -21.57 -18.19
C SER A 4 36.03 -21.13 -19.65
N LEU A 5 36.12 -19.82 -19.86
CA LEU A 5 36.34 -19.20 -21.17
C LEU A 5 37.71 -19.62 -21.70
N SER A 6 37.72 -20.37 -22.80
CA SER A 6 38.94 -20.74 -23.53
C SER A 6 39.45 -19.52 -24.29
N SER A 7 40.69 -19.10 -24.03
CA SER A 7 41.33 -17.99 -24.75
C SER A 7 41.61 -18.34 -26.22
N PRO A 8 41.60 -17.35 -27.13
CA PRO A 8 41.93 -17.57 -28.54
C PRO A 8 43.42 -17.91 -28.68
N ARG A 9 43.69 -18.99 -29.43
CA ARG A 9 45.03 -19.45 -29.78
C ARG A 9 45.70 -18.40 -30.69
N PRO A 10 46.94 -17.94 -30.42
CA PRO A 10 47.61 -17.00 -31.30
C PRO A 10 47.85 -17.65 -32.68
N PRO A 11 47.88 -16.85 -33.77
CA PRO A 11 48.19 -17.36 -35.09
C PRO A 11 49.59 -17.97 -35.05
N GLN A 12 49.68 -19.26 -35.36
CA GLN A 12 50.96 -19.93 -35.54
C GLN A 12 51.66 -19.22 -36.70
N ALA A 13 52.81 -18.61 -36.43
CA ALA A 13 53.67 -18.11 -37.48
C ALA A 13 53.97 -19.26 -38.43
N GLU A 14 53.43 -19.18 -39.65
CA GLU A 14 53.76 -20.10 -40.72
C GLU A 14 55.27 -20.07 -40.90
N ALA A 15 55.91 -21.21 -40.64
CA ALA A 15 57.29 -21.41 -41.00
C ALA A 15 57.40 -21.15 -42.52
N LEU A 16 58.18 -20.14 -42.89
CA LEU A 16 58.54 -19.87 -44.28
C LEU A 16 58.98 -21.20 -44.93
N PRO A 17 58.41 -21.59 -46.08
CA PRO A 17 58.81 -22.82 -46.74
C PRO A 17 60.31 -22.72 -47.05
N ALA A 18 61.08 -23.73 -46.65
CA ALA A 18 62.48 -23.86 -47.05
C ALA A 18 62.59 -23.69 -48.59
N PRO A 19 63.63 -23.00 -49.10
CA PRO A 19 63.77 -22.83 -50.54
C PRO A 19 63.77 -24.21 -51.19
N ARG A 20 62.80 -24.45 -52.09
CA ARG A 20 62.69 -25.71 -52.84
C ARG A 20 64.05 -25.96 -53.49
N GLY A 21 64.74 -26.98 -53.01
CA GLY A 21 66.15 -27.21 -53.30
C GLY A 21 66.36 -27.46 -54.78
N THR A 22 67.30 -26.73 -55.36
CA THR A 22 67.85 -27.04 -56.68
C THR A 22 68.25 -28.51 -56.70
N ILE A 23 67.66 -29.30 -57.58
CA ILE A 23 67.95 -30.73 -57.70
C ILE A 23 69.44 -30.90 -57.95
N ARG A 24 70.09 -31.74 -57.14
CA ARG A 24 71.52 -32.02 -57.31
C ARG A 24 71.69 -32.91 -58.53
N PHE A 25 72.80 -32.73 -59.24
CA PHE A 25 73.09 -33.51 -60.44
C PHE A 25 73.07 -35.03 -60.17
N GLU A 26 73.53 -35.45 -58.99
CA GLU A 26 73.58 -36.87 -58.59
C GLU A 26 72.19 -37.49 -58.40
N ASP A 27 71.16 -36.69 -58.12
CA ASP A 27 69.79 -37.14 -57.88
C ASP A 27 68.99 -37.31 -59.18
N LEU A 28 69.56 -36.88 -60.32
CA LEU A 28 68.97 -37.08 -61.64
C LEU A 28 69.11 -38.55 -62.04
N GLY A 29 68.12 -39.10 -62.73
CA GLY A 29 68.28 -40.46 -63.25
C GLY A 29 69.35 -40.53 -64.35
N GLU A 30 69.99 -41.68 -64.45
CA GLU A 30 71.11 -41.97 -65.37
C GLU A 30 70.94 -41.47 -66.82
N PRO A 31 69.77 -41.57 -67.50
CA PRO A 31 69.64 -41.06 -68.87
C PRO A 31 69.78 -39.55 -68.98
N VAL A 32 69.24 -38.80 -68.02
CA VAL A 32 69.39 -37.34 -67.99
C VAL A 32 70.81 -36.95 -67.63
N GLN A 33 71.43 -37.61 -66.65
CA GLN A 33 72.85 -37.37 -66.35
C GLN A 33 73.75 -37.60 -67.57
N ARG A 34 73.51 -38.68 -68.32
CA ARG A 34 74.26 -39.03 -69.52
C ARG A 34 74.05 -38.02 -70.65
N LEU A 35 72.81 -37.57 -70.84
CA LEU A 35 72.50 -36.50 -71.79
C LEU A 35 73.25 -35.21 -71.43
N LEU A 36 73.19 -34.78 -70.16
CA LEU A 36 73.85 -33.57 -69.68
C LEU A 36 75.37 -33.63 -69.80
N ARG A 37 76.01 -34.77 -69.49
CA ARG A 37 77.46 -35.00 -69.70
C ARG A 37 77.88 -34.94 -71.18
N SER A 38 76.93 -35.14 -72.10
CA SER A 38 77.19 -35.16 -73.55
C SER A 38 77.05 -33.78 -74.19
N LEU A 39 76.57 -32.78 -73.45
CA LEU A 39 76.48 -31.39 -73.89
C LEU A 39 77.83 -30.68 -73.77
N LYS A 40 78.18 -29.84 -74.74
CA LYS A 40 79.47 -29.11 -74.78
C LYS A 40 79.50 -27.80 -73.98
N GLY A 41 78.40 -27.40 -73.35
CA GLY A 41 78.27 -26.13 -72.62
C GLY A 41 77.69 -26.30 -71.22
N ASP A 42 77.95 -25.32 -70.34
CA ASP A 42 77.46 -25.32 -68.97
C ASP A 42 75.93 -25.17 -68.93
N VAL A 43 75.28 -26.03 -68.15
CA VAL A 43 73.83 -26.03 -67.93
C VAL A 43 73.52 -24.96 -66.88
N SER A 44 72.61 -24.04 -67.18
CA SER A 44 72.27 -22.95 -66.26
C SER A 44 71.56 -23.45 -64.99
N GLU A 45 71.57 -22.66 -63.91
CA GLU A 45 70.80 -22.99 -62.70
C GLU A 45 69.29 -23.07 -62.96
N GLU A 46 68.78 -22.22 -63.86
CA GLU A 46 67.37 -22.26 -64.30
C GLU A 46 67.05 -23.56 -65.03
N ASP A 47 67.99 -24.07 -65.81
CA ASP A 47 67.90 -25.34 -66.52
C ASP A 47 67.92 -26.53 -65.57
N MET A 48 68.76 -26.48 -64.54
CA MET A 48 68.78 -27.49 -63.48
C MET A 48 67.47 -27.51 -62.68
N ALA A 49 66.85 -26.35 -62.45
CA ALA A 49 65.55 -26.25 -61.79
C ALA A 49 64.39 -26.84 -62.62
N LEU A 50 64.49 -26.83 -63.96
CA LEU A 50 63.46 -27.44 -64.82
C LEU A 50 63.42 -28.97 -64.71
N LEU A 51 64.54 -29.60 -64.30
CA LEU A 51 64.65 -31.05 -64.20
C LEU A 51 63.73 -31.65 -63.11
N GLU A 52 63.19 -30.83 -62.21
CA GLU A 52 62.16 -31.24 -61.23
C GLU A 52 60.88 -31.74 -61.91
N TYR A 53 60.62 -31.28 -63.12
CA TYR A 53 59.42 -31.61 -63.89
C TYR A 53 59.60 -32.79 -64.86
N VAL A 54 60.75 -33.49 -64.77
CA VAL A 54 61.06 -34.64 -65.63
C VAL A 54 60.18 -35.82 -65.24
N SER A 55 59.51 -36.39 -66.24
CA SER A 55 58.69 -37.58 -66.05
C SER A 55 59.45 -38.83 -66.47
N VAL A 56 59.03 -39.99 -65.96
CA VAL A 56 59.55 -41.31 -66.35
C VAL A 56 59.46 -41.53 -67.87
N LYS A 57 58.47 -40.92 -68.54
CA LYS A 57 58.31 -40.99 -70.01
C LYS A 57 59.41 -40.23 -70.74
N ASP A 58 59.88 -39.10 -70.22
CA ASP A 58 60.99 -38.35 -70.82
C ASP A 58 62.29 -39.10 -70.65
N MET A 59 62.52 -39.73 -69.49
CA MET A 59 63.68 -40.59 -69.25
C MET A 59 63.78 -41.73 -70.28
N ALA A 60 62.65 -42.38 -70.56
CA ALA A 60 62.56 -43.43 -71.58
C ALA A 60 62.77 -42.90 -73.01
N LYS A 61 62.24 -41.71 -73.31
CA LYS A 61 62.43 -41.02 -74.60
C LYS A 61 63.91 -40.69 -74.84
N ILE A 62 64.58 -40.10 -73.84
CA ILE A 62 66.00 -39.76 -73.89
C ILE A 62 66.86 -41.01 -74.15
N TYR A 63 66.63 -42.10 -73.42
CA TYR A 63 67.36 -43.35 -73.64
C TYR A 63 67.22 -43.88 -75.07
N SER A 64 66.01 -43.78 -75.63
CA SER A 64 65.72 -44.29 -76.98
C SER A 64 66.34 -43.40 -78.07
N GLU A 65 66.31 -42.08 -77.90
CA GLU A 65 66.82 -41.11 -78.88
C GLU A 65 68.35 -41.03 -78.87
N MET A 66 68.99 -41.17 -77.71
CA MET A 66 70.45 -41.26 -77.60
C MET A 66 71.03 -42.51 -78.28
N ALA A 67 70.21 -43.54 -78.51
CA ALA A 67 70.62 -44.75 -79.24
C ALA A 67 70.58 -44.59 -80.77
N THR A 68 70.01 -43.50 -81.29
CA THR A 68 69.76 -43.27 -82.73
C THR A 68 70.69 -42.23 -83.39
N ASP A 69 71.89 -41.98 -82.82
CA ASP A 69 72.87 -40.98 -83.30
C ASP A 69 72.34 -39.52 -83.42
N ARG A 70 71.24 -39.19 -82.74
CA ARG A 70 70.73 -37.80 -82.64
C ARG A 70 71.69 -36.95 -81.79
N HIS A 71 71.80 -35.67 -82.16
CA HIS A 71 72.62 -34.71 -81.41
C HIS A 71 72.04 -34.47 -80.01
N ALA A 72 72.89 -34.53 -78.99
CA ALA A 72 72.51 -34.35 -77.59
C ALA A 72 71.86 -32.98 -77.35
N GLU A 73 72.31 -31.94 -78.06
CA GLU A 73 71.75 -30.60 -77.99
C GLU A 73 70.28 -30.54 -78.44
N GLU A 74 69.88 -31.28 -79.46
CA GLU A 74 68.49 -31.29 -79.95
C GLU A 74 67.56 -31.99 -78.96
N ILE A 75 67.99 -33.14 -78.42
CA ILE A 75 67.25 -33.89 -77.40
C ILE A 75 67.08 -33.01 -76.15
N TRP A 76 68.12 -32.26 -75.77
CA TRP A 76 68.08 -31.33 -74.65
C TRP A 76 67.11 -30.16 -74.85
N GLN A 77 67.08 -29.54 -76.04
CA GLN A 77 66.15 -28.44 -76.32
C GLN A 77 64.68 -28.89 -76.34
N GLU A 78 64.39 -30.06 -76.90
CA GLU A 78 63.04 -30.65 -76.84
C GLU A 78 62.62 -30.96 -75.40
N LEU A 79 63.54 -31.54 -74.60
CA LEU A 79 63.27 -31.81 -73.20
C LEU A 79 63.01 -30.50 -72.43
N ARG A 80 63.91 -29.51 -72.56
CA ARG A 80 63.80 -28.20 -71.90
C ARG A 80 62.46 -27.53 -72.21
N SER A 81 62.06 -27.47 -73.48
CA SER A 81 60.77 -26.87 -73.88
C SER A 81 59.56 -27.64 -73.31
N ALA A 82 59.62 -28.98 -73.28
CA ALA A 82 58.56 -29.79 -72.67
C ALA A 82 58.46 -29.58 -71.15
N LEU A 83 59.59 -29.44 -70.45
CA LEU A 83 59.64 -29.17 -69.02
C LEU A 83 59.13 -27.76 -68.69
N GLN A 84 59.51 -26.75 -69.48
CA GLN A 84 59.00 -25.38 -69.36
C GLN A 84 57.47 -25.36 -69.52
N ALA A 85 56.93 -26.00 -70.56
CA ALA A 85 55.48 -26.07 -70.77
C ALA A 85 54.74 -26.77 -69.62
N ARG A 86 55.34 -27.78 -68.98
CA ARG A 86 54.75 -28.43 -67.78
C ARG A 86 54.81 -27.54 -66.56
N LYS A 87 55.93 -26.86 -66.32
CA LYS A 87 56.09 -25.88 -65.23
C LYS A 87 55.03 -24.78 -65.34
N GLU A 88 54.87 -24.19 -66.54
CA GLU A 88 53.84 -23.18 -66.81
C GLU A 88 52.42 -23.72 -66.60
N LYS A 89 52.14 -24.96 -67.02
CA LYS A 89 50.83 -25.59 -66.82
C LYS A 89 50.51 -25.81 -65.35
N ILE A 90 51.50 -26.22 -64.54
CA ILE A 90 51.35 -26.37 -63.09
C ILE A 90 51.14 -25.01 -62.44
N ALA A 91 51.98 -24.02 -62.78
CA ALA A 91 51.85 -22.65 -62.27
C ALA A 91 50.48 -22.03 -62.61
N ARG A 92 49.95 -22.27 -63.82
CA ARG A 92 48.60 -21.81 -64.20
C ARG A 92 47.51 -22.47 -63.35
N ARG A 93 47.61 -23.77 -63.08
CA ARG A 93 46.66 -24.48 -62.22
C ARG A 93 46.75 -24.03 -60.78
N GLU A 94 47.95 -23.80 -60.27
CA GLU A 94 48.17 -23.25 -58.93
C GLU A 94 47.58 -21.84 -58.81
N ALA A 95 47.77 -20.98 -59.81
CA ALA A 95 47.16 -19.65 -59.86
C ALA A 95 45.63 -19.70 -59.91
N GLU A 96 45.05 -20.59 -60.72
CA GLU A 96 43.60 -20.79 -60.79
C GLU A 96 43.03 -21.29 -59.45
N LEU A 97 43.72 -22.22 -58.78
CA LEU A 97 43.32 -22.70 -57.45
C LEU A 97 43.44 -21.60 -56.40
N ALA A 98 44.51 -20.80 -56.42
CA ALA A 98 44.70 -19.68 -55.50
C ALA A 98 43.65 -18.57 -55.72
N GLU A 99 43.20 -18.34 -56.95
CA GLU A 99 42.08 -17.44 -57.23
C GLU A 99 40.76 -17.99 -56.68
N LYS A 100 40.46 -19.27 -56.91
CA LYS A 100 39.26 -19.92 -56.36
C LYS A 100 39.25 -19.92 -54.83
N GLN A 101 40.41 -20.14 -54.21
CA GLN A 101 40.55 -20.12 -52.75
C GLN A 101 40.27 -18.72 -52.20
N ARG A 102 40.85 -17.68 -52.79
CA ARG A 102 40.58 -16.28 -52.40
C ARG A 102 39.12 -15.89 -52.61
N ALA A 103 38.49 -16.37 -53.68
CA ALA A 103 37.07 -16.11 -53.92
C ALA A 103 36.18 -16.77 -52.86
N LEU A 104 36.48 -18.01 -52.46
CA LEU A 104 35.77 -18.72 -51.40
C LEU A 104 35.95 -18.02 -50.04
N GLU A 105 37.17 -17.59 -49.71
CA GLU A 105 37.45 -16.83 -48.48
C GLU A 105 36.68 -15.51 -48.45
N ALA A 106 36.67 -14.76 -49.56
CA ALA A 106 35.91 -13.52 -49.66
C ALA A 106 34.39 -13.74 -49.53
N GLU A 107 33.85 -14.85 -50.06
CA GLU A 107 32.45 -15.23 -49.89
C GLU A 107 32.12 -15.56 -48.43
N GLN A 108 32.98 -16.33 -47.76
CA GLN A 108 32.84 -16.65 -46.34
C GLN A 108 32.89 -15.39 -45.46
N GLU A 109 33.85 -14.50 -45.70
CA GLU A 109 33.94 -13.22 -44.98
C GLU A 109 32.69 -12.36 -45.22
N ALA A 110 32.16 -12.33 -46.44
CA ALA A 110 30.95 -11.59 -46.75
C ALA A 110 29.71 -12.20 -46.06
N GLU A 111 29.62 -13.53 -45.97
CA GLU A 111 28.56 -14.22 -45.23
C GLU A 111 28.65 -13.94 -43.72
N GLU A 112 29.85 -14.02 -43.14
CA GLU A 112 30.08 -13.69 -41.73
C GLU A 112 29.73 -12.23 -41.42
N GLN A 113 30.10 -11.29 -42.29
CA GLN A 113 29.74 -9.88 -42.15
C GLN A 113 28.23 -9.66 -42.22
N ARG A 114 27.52 -10.35 -43.13
CA ARG A 114 26.05 -10.28 -43.22
C ARG A 114 25.40 -10.82 -41.96
N LEU A 115 25.85 -11.97 -41.46
CA LEU A 115 25.34 -12.55 -40.21
C LEU A 115 25.57 -11.62 -39.03
N ARG A 116 26.76 -11.01 -38.94
CA ARG A 116 27.06 -10.01 -37.90
C ARG A 116 26.13 -8.81 -37.98
N GLN A 117 25.89 -8.27 -39.17
CA GLN A 117 24.97 -7.14 -39.37
C GLN A 117 23.54 -7.51 -38.97
N GLN A 118 23.06 -8.70 -39.32
CA GLN A 118 21.75 -9.21 -38.91
C GLN A 118 21.64 -9.32 -37.39
N LEU A 119 22.63 -9.90 -36.71
CA LEU A 119 22.63 -10.01 -35.26
C LEU A 119 22.64 -8.64 -34.57
N GLU A 120 23.41 -7.67 -35.09
CA GLU A 120 23.42 -6.31 -34.57
C GLU A 120 22.08 -5.58 -34.82
N GLU A 121 21.40 -5.86 -35.93
CA GLU A 121 20.06 -5.34 -36.21
C GLU A 121 19.01 -5.95 -35.27
N GLU A 122 19.00 -7.28 -35.11
CA GLU A 122 18.12 -7.98 -34.17
C GLU A 122 18.35 -7.51 -32.73
N GLU A 123 19.60 -7.28 -32.32
CA GLU A 123 19.90 -6.72 -30.99
C GLU A 123 19.36 -5.29 -30.83
N ARG A 124 19.53 -4.44 -31.85
CA ARG A 124 18.96 -3.08 -31.87
C ARG A 124 17.44 -3.10 -31.77
N GLU A 125 16.77 -3.99 -32.51
CA GLU A 125 15.32 -4.16 -32.44
C GLU A 125 14.87 -4.66 -31.07
N ARG A 126 15.60 -5.61 -30.47
CA ARG A 126 15.32 -6.09 -29.10
C ARG A 126 15.42 -4.98 -28.07
N ILE A 127 16.48 -4.17 -28.12
CA ILE A 127 16.68 -3.02 -27.22
C ILE A 127 15.54 -2.01 -27.40
N SER A 128 15.24 -1.61 -28.64
CA SER A 128 14.14 -0.68 -28.95
C SER A 128 12.79 -1.21 -28.47
N ALA A 129 12.51 -2.50 -28.66
CA ALA A 129 11.28 -3.13 -28.20
C ALA A 129 11.18 -3.16 -26.67
N GLU A 130 12.30 -3.36 -25.96
CA GLU A 130 12.36 -3.31 -24.51
C GLU A 130 12.15 -1.88 -23.99
N GLU A 131 12.84 -0.88 -24.55
CA GLU A 131 12.65 0.54 -24.23
C GLU A 131 11.20 0.96 -24.44
N ALA A 132 10.59 0.58 -25.57
CA ALA A 132 9.19 0.88 -25.83
C ALA A 132 8.24 0.21 -24.81
N ARG A 133 8.58 -1.00 -24.32
CA ARG A 133 7.83 -1.65 -23.23
C ARG A 133 8.00 -0.89 -21.92
N GLN A 134 9.20 -0.40 -21.61
CA GLN A 134 9.48 0.39 -20.41
C GLN A 134 8.70 1.71 -20.46
N GLN A 135 8.76 2.45 -21.57
CA GLN A 135 8.00 3.68 -21.79
C GLN A 135 6.49 3.46 -21.61
N ARG A 136 5.92 2.40 -22.18
CA ARG A 136 4.49 2.06 -21.99
C ARG A 136 4.15 1.77 -20.52
N ARG A 137 5.06 1.12 -19.76
CA ARG A 137 4.87 0.85 -18.33
C ARG A 137 4.93 2.14 -17.53
N GLU A 138 5.87 3.03 -17.81
CA GLU A 138 6.01 4.33 -17.18
C GLU A 138 4.81 5.23 -17.48
N GLU A 139 4.37 5.29 -18.73
CA GLU A 139 3.17 6.04 -19.11
C GLU A 139 1.93 5.52 -18.40
N ARG A 140 1.76 4.19 -18.30
CA ARG A 140 0.66 3.59 -17.54
C ARG A 140 0.74 3.94 -16.06
N ARG A 141 1.94 3.94 -15.47
CA ARG A 141 2.15 4.39 -14.08
C ARG A 141 1.81 5.86 -13.92
N ARG A 142 2.23 6.72 -14.85
CA ARG A 142 1.93 8.15 -14.86
C ARG A 142 0.41 8.39 -14.94
N ARG A 143 -0.27 7.79 -15.92
CA ARG A 143 -1.73 7.89 -16.05
C ARG A 143 -2.48 7.38 -14.80
N LYS A 144 -1.98 6.31 -14.17
CA LYS A 144 -2.57 5.79 -12.92
C LYS A 144 -2.35 6.77 -11.75
N ALA A 145 -1.17 7.37 -11.66
CA ALA A 145 -0.85 8.38 -10.65
C ALA A 145 -1.67 9.66 -10.85
N GLU A 146 -1.77 10.16 -12.09
CA GLU A 146 -2.61 11.30 -12.47
C GLU A 146 -4.08 11.03 -12.10
N LYS A 147 -4.61 9.85 -12.44
CA LYS A 147 -5.99 9.47 -12.08
C LYS A 147 -6.20 9.36 -10.56
N ALA A 148 -5.22 8.82 -9.83
CA ALA A 148 -5.30 8.73 -8.37
C ALA A 148 -5.24 10.11 -7.70
N ALA A 149 -4.38 11.01 -8.20
CA ALA A 149 -4.29 12.38 -7.73
C ALA A 149 -5.59 13.16 -8.01
N ALA A 150 -6.17 13.00 -9.21
CA ALA A 150 -7.46 13.60 -9.54
C ALA A 150 -8.61 13.07 -8.65
N ALA A 151 -8.61 11.76 -8.36
CA ALA A 151 -9.60 11.17 -7.45
C ALA A 151 -9.44 11.69 -6.01
N ALA A 152 -8.20 11.83 -5.51
CA ALA A 152 -7.93 12.39 -4.19
C ALA A 152 -8.36 13.86 -4.09
N ALA A 153 -8.06 14.67 -5.12
CA ALA A 153 -8.50 16.06 -5.18
C ALA A 153 -10.04 16.19 -5.20
N ALA A 154 -10.73 15.31 -5.95
CA ALA A 154 -12.19 15.29 -5.97
C ALA A 154 -12.80 14.84 -4.62
N GLU A 155 -12.15 13.92 -3.91
CA GLU A 155 -12.56 13.51 -2.56
C GLU A 155 -12.36 14.64 -1.55
N GLU A 156 -11.26 15.39 -1.64
CA GLU A 156 -11.00 16.58 -0.83
C GLU A 156 -12.03 17.69 -1.11
N GLU A 157 -12.29 18.02 -2.37
CA GLU A 157 -13.30 19.00 -2.77
C GLU A 157 -14.71 18.59 -2.30
N ALA A 158 -15.07 17.31 -2.43
CA ALA A 158 -16.35 16.79 -1.94
C ALA A 158 -16.47 16.87 -0.41
N ALA A 159 -15.36 16.64 0.32
CA ALA A 159 -15.33 16.78 1.77
C ALA A 159 -15.50 18.24 2.21
N GLU A 160 -14.85 19.19 1.51
CA GLU A 160 -15.03 20.62 1.74
C GLU A 160 -16.48 21.07 1.48
N GLN A 161 -17.06 20.65 0.35
CA GLN A 161 -18.46 20.95 0.01
C GLN A 161 -19.43 20.34 1.03
N ALA A 162 -19.20 19.11 1.49
CA ALA A 162 -20.01 18.48 2.51
C ALA A 162 -19.90 19.19 3.87
N ALA A 163 -18.71 19.65 4.25
CA ALA A 163 -18.51 20.44 5.46
C ALA A 163 -19.26 21.78 5.41
N ALA A 164 -19.16 22.49 4.28
CA ALA A 164 -19.88 23.75 4.07
C ALA A 164 -21.41 23.54 4.12
N ALA A 165 -21.92 22.50 3.46
CA ALA A 165 -23.36 22.17 3.50
C ALA A 165 -23.83 21.77 4.91
N ALA A 166 -22.99 21.09 5.69
CA ALA A 166 -23.30 20.73 7.08
C ALA A 166 -23.34 21.96 8.00
N GLU A 167 -22.46 22.94 7.79
CA GLU A 167 -22.47 24.21 8.51
C GLU A 167 -23.74 25.01 8.19
N GLU A 168 -24.09 25.16 6.91
CA GLU A 168 -25.33 25.83 6.48
C GLU A 168 -26.58 25.14 7.07
N ALA A 169 -26.65 23.81 6.99
CA ALA A 169 -27.76 23.06 7.58
C ALA A 169 -27.84 23.20 9.11
N ALA A 170 -26.70 23.34 9.80
CA ALA A 170 -26.67 23.57 11.24
C ALA A 170 -27.17 24.99 11.60
N GLU A 171 -26.82 26.00 10.80
CA GLU A 171 -27.34 27.36 10.97
C GLU A 171 -28.86 27.43 10.73
N GLU A 172 -29.35 26.80 9.66
CA GLU A 172 -30.79 26.71 9.38
C GLU A 172 -31.55 25.99 10.51
N ALA A 173 -31.00 24.87 11.01
CA ALA A 173 -31.59 24.13 12.12
C ALA A 173 -31.61 24.96 13.41
N ALA A 174 -30.57 25.74 13.68
CA ALA A 174 -30.51 26.64 14.82
C ALA A 174 -31.56 27.76 14.70
N ALA A 175 -31.71 28.36 13.52
CA ALA A 175 -32.73 29.39 13.26
C ALA A 175 -34.15 28.82 13.44
N ALA A 176 -34.42 27.64 12.90
CA ALA A 176 -35.70 26.95 13.08
C ALA A 176 -35.98 26.62 14.56
N ALA A 177 -34.97 26.18 15.30
CA ALA A 177 -35.10 25.93 16.74
C ALA A 177 -35.41 27.23 17.52
N GLU A 178 -34.78 28.35 17.17
CA GLU A 178 -35.09 29.64 17.78
C GLU A 178 -36.53 30.08 17.46
N GLU A 179 -36.98 29.93 16.22
CA GLU A 179 -38.33 30.29 15.81
C GLU A 179 -39.39 29.43 16.52
N THR A 180 -39.19 28.11 16.58
CA THR A 180 -40.10 27.21 17.32
C THR A 180 -40.16 27.57 18.80
N GLU A 181 -39.05 27.99 19.41
CA GLU A 181 -39.05 28.47 20.79
C GLU A 181 -39.84 29.79 20.95
N ARG A 182 -39.69 30.73 20.00
CA ARG A 182 -40.47 31.98 19.95
C ARG A 182 -41.96 31.70 19.84
N GLN A 183 -42.36 30.79 18.94
CA GLN A 183 -43.76 30.37 18.77
C GLN A 183 -44.31 29.74 20.04
N ARG A 184 -43.57 28.84 20.69
CA ARG A 184 -43.95 28.23 21.98
C ARG A 184 -44.14 29.28 23.07
N LYS A 185 -43.22 30.25 23.17
CA LYS A 185 -43.33 31.38 24.12
C LYS A 185 -44.56 32.24 23.83
N ALA A 186 -44.86 32.52 22.55
CA ALA A 186 -46.04 33.28 22.13
C ALA A 186 -47.34 32.53 22.44
N GLU A 187 -47.41 31.24 22.16
CA GLU A 187 -48.58 30.39 22.47
C GLU A 187 -48.83 30.34 23.98
N LYS A 188 -47.78 30.18 24.79
CA LYS A 188 -47.89 30.22 26.26
C LYS A 188 -48.43 31.57 26.75
N LYS A 189 -48.01 32.68 26.15
CA LYS A 189 -48.56 34.02 26.45
C LYS A 189 -50.02 34.12 26.03
N ARG A 190 -50.41 33.59 24.86
CA ARG A 190 -51.80 33.55 24.37
C ARG A 190 -52.70 32.79 25.35
N LYS A 191 -52.34 31.55 25.71
CA LYS A 191 -53.08 30.72 26.68
C LYS A 191 -53.25 31.42 28.03
N ARG A 192 -52.23 32.14 28.52
CA ARG A 192 -52.34 32.94 29.75
C ARG A 192 -53.33 34.11 29.64
N ARG A 193 -53.39 34.79 28.48
CA ARG A 193 -54.38 35.85 28.22
C ARG A 193 -55.79 35.29 28.14
N GLU A 194 -55.96 34.17 27.43
CA GLU A 194 -57.24 33.46 27.33
C GLU A 194 -57.74 32.99 28.71
N ALA A 195 -56.86 32.46 29.57
CA ALA A 195 -57.22 32.05 30.93
C ALA A 195 -57.70 33.24 31.79
N ARG A 196 -56.96 34.37 31.78
CA ARG A 196 -57.37 35.59 32.50
C ARG A 196 -58.69 36.16 31.98
N ALA A 197 -58.93 36.07 30.66
CA ALA A 197 -60.18 36.51 30.07
C ALA A 197 -61.36 35.62 30.52
N ARG A 198 -61.15 34.30 30.64
CA ARG A 198 -62.15 33.37 31.20
C ARG A 198 -62.44 33.66 32.67
N GLU A 199 -61.39 33.85 33.48
CA GLU A 199 -61.53 34.20 34.90
C GLU A 199 -62.32 35.51 35.08
N LEU A 200 -62.01 36.54 34.30
CA LEU A 200 -62.77 37.80 34.30
C LEU A 200 -64.24 37.61 33.89
N GLN A 201 -64.50 36.75 32.90
CA GLN A 201 -65.85 36.43 32.47
C GLN A 201 -66.63 35.71 33.59
N GLU A 202 -66.01 34.72 34.25
CA GLU A 202 -66.60 34.01 35.39
C GLU A 202 -66.94 34.97 36.55
N GLU A 203 -66.08 35.93 36.85
CA GLU A 203 -66.35 36.98 37.84
C GLU A 203 -67.53 37.88 37.44
N GLN A 204 -67.59 38.30 36.16
CA GLN A 204 -68.71 39.10 35.63
C GLN A 204 -70.03 38.33 35.68
N ASP A 205 -70.02 37.05 35.31
CA ASP A 205 -71.17 36.16 35.36
C ASP A 205 -71.63 35.91 36.80
N ALA A 206 -70.70 35.75 37.75
CA ALA A 206 -71.00 35.63 39.16
C ALA A 206 -71.65 36.91 39.71
N LEU A 207 -71.13 38.09 39.36
CA LEU A 207 -71.66 39.37 39.78
C LEU A 207 -73.04 39.67 39.17
N THR A 208 -73.27 39.30 37.91
CA THR A 208 -74.61 39.39 37.30
C THR A 208 -75.61 38.44 37.95
N ALA A 209 -75.20 37.21 38.28
CA ALA A 209 -76.02 36.27 39.04
C ALA A 209 -76.32 36.77 40.46
N GLU A 210 -75.35 37.40 41.15
CA GLU A 210 -75.56 38.03 42.46
C GLU A 210 -76.55 39.18 42.36
N ARG A 211 -76.40 40.07 41.38
CA ARG A 211 -77.37 41.16 41.11
C ARG A 211 -78.76 40.61 40.83
N ALA A 212 -78.88 39.56 40.02
CA ALA A 212 -80.16 38.91 39.76
C ALA A 212 -80.78 38.33 41.05
N ARG A 213 -79.98 37.67 41.90
CA ARG A 213 -80.42 37.19 43.22
C ARG A 213 -80.84 38.33 44.15
N HIS A 214 -80.13 39.44 44.14
CA HIS A 214 -80.49 40.62 44.93
C HIS A 214 -81.79 41.24 44.41
N GLU A 215 -81.99 41.30 43.10
CA GLU A 215 -83.22 41.80 42.49
C GLU A 215 -84.42 40.88 42.77
N THR A 216 -84.26 39.55 42.68
CA THR A 216 -85.34 38.61 43.06
C THR A 216 -85.65 38.68 44.55
N LYS A 217 -84.63 38.77 45.42
CA LYS A 217 -84.83 39.02 46.86
C LYS A 217 -85.50 40.36 47.13
N LYS A 218 -85.19 41.42 46.37
CA LYS A 218 -85.82 42.73 46.49
C LYS A 218 -87.29 42.68 46.05
N GLN A 219 -87.61 42.01 44.94
CA GLN A 219 -88.98 41.77 44.49
C GLN A 219 -89.77 40.94 45.51
N GLN A 220 -89.17 39.87 46.03
CA GLN A 220 -89.78 39.00 47.04
C GLN A 220 -89.93 39.72 48.39
N LYS A 221 -88.97 40.55 48.79
CA LYS A 221 -89.06 41.42 49.96
C LYS A 221 -90.13 42.49 49.78
N SER A 222 -90.30 43.06 48.58
CA SER A 222 -91.41 44.00 48.29
C SER A 222 -92.77 43.31 48.38
N LEU A 223 -92.89 42.08 47.89
CA LEU A 223 -94.11 41.26 47.99
C LEU A 223 -94.42 40.85 49.44
N ASN A 224 -93.40 40.38 50.19
CA ASN A 224 -93.55 40.08 51.61
C ASN A 224 -93.77 41.33 52.44
N GLN A 225 -93.13 42.46 52.14
CA GLN A 225 -93.37 43.71 52.86
C GLN A 225 -94.78 44.25 52.60
N GLN A 226 -95.35 44.07 51.40
CA GLN A 226 -96.78 44.33 51.15
C GLN A 226 -97.69 43.39 51.94
N LYS A 227 -97.33 42.10 52.04
CA LYS A 227 -98.09 41.09 52.76
C LYS A 227 -98.02 41.27 54.28
N ASP A 228 -96.83 41.46 54.83
CA ASP A 228 -96.53 41.71 56.24
C ASP A 228 -97.09 43.08 56.68
N TRP A 229 -97.05 44.13 55.85
CA TRP A 229 -97.76 45.38 56.15
C TRP A 229 -99.27 45.18 56.21
N SER A 230 -99.85 44.35 55.33
CA SER A 230 -101.29 44.09 55.34
C SER A 230 -101.75 43.27 56.55
N GLU A 231 -100.93 42.31 57.02
CA GLU A 231 -101.19 41.51 58.24
C GLU A 231 -100.87 42.28 59.54
N PHE A 232 -99.85 43.13 59.55
CA PHE A 232 -99.49 43.98 60.69
C PHE A 232 -100.52 45.07 60.96
N VAL A 233 -101.06 45.70 59.92
CA VAL A 233 -102.17 46.68 60.05
C VAL A 233 -103.46 46.00 60.53
N GLN A 234 -103.63 44.70 60.29
CA GLN A 234 -104.81 43.94 60.75
C GLN A 234 -104.75 43.47 62.21
N SER A 235 -103.57 43.40 62.85
CA SER A 235 -103.42 42.76 64.16
C SER A 235 -103.05 43.68 65.33
N HIS A 236 -102.64 44.94 65.09
CA HIS A 236 -102.19 45.81 66.17
C HIS A 236 -102.57 47.30 65.96
N PRO A 237 -103.71 47.77 66.51
CA PRO A 237 -103.96 49.18 66.76
C PRO A 237 -103.00 49.68 67.85
N LEU A 238 -102.30 50.77 67.55
CA LEU A 238 -101.23 51.36 68.37
C LEU A 238 -101.65 51.67 69.82
N GLU A 239 -100.89 51.16 70.79
CA GLU A 239 -100.67 51.82 72.08
C GLU A 239 -99.16 51.94 72.40
N TYR A 240 -98.83 53.01 73.11
CA TYR A 240 -97.56 53.72 73.18
C TYR A 240 -97.02 53.65 74.61
N ALA A 241 -95.76 53.27 74.83
CA ALA A 241 -94.93 53.63 76.01
C ALA A 241 -93.53 53.01 75.85
N GLN A 242 -92.47 53.77 75.56
CA GLN A 242 -91.62 54.59 76.45
C GLN A 242 -90.70 53.81 77.40
N SER A 243 -89.39 54.13 77.26
CA SER A 243 -88.29 54.05 78.23
C SER A 243 -87.72 52.63 78.49
N GLU A 244 -86.41 52.37 78.64
CA GLU A 244 -85.30 53.14 79.19
C GLU A 244 -83.93 52.74 78.58
N THR A 245 -83.00 53.68 78.73
CA THR A 245 -81.54 53.65 78.54
C THR A 245 -80.81 52.59 79.37
N LEU A 246 -79.60 52.17 78.95
CA LEU A 246 -78.38 52.14 79.79
C LEU A 246 -77.12 51.73 79.02
N ASP A 247 -76.01 52.29 79.49
CA ASP A 247 -74.69 52.46 78.88
C ASP A 247 -73.80 51.20 78.72
N GLY A 248 -72.97 51.26 77.67
CA GLY A 248 -71.51 51.04 77.67
C GLY A 248 -70.90 49.76 78.25
N ALA A 249 -70.13 49.03 77.43
CA ALA A 249 -68.81 48.51 77.82
C ALA A 249 -68.03 47.90 76.63
N GLN A 250 -66.79 48.32 76.57
CA GLN A 250 -65.66 47.93 75.75
C GLN A 250 -65.00 46.65 76.30
N GLN A 251 -64.51 45.73 75.45
CA GLN A 251 -63.52 44.65 75.75
C GLN A 251 -63.44 43.69 74.52
N GLN A 252 -62.36 42.99 74.13
CA GLN A 252 -60.91 42.98 74.31
C GLN A 252 -60.36 41.84 73.39
N LEU A 253 -59.13 41.93 72.87
CA LEU A 253 -58.39 40.84 72.17
C LEU A 253 -57.79 39.83 73.18
N PRO A 254 -57.57 38.54 72.80
CA PRO A 254 -56.19 38.03 72.55
C PRO A 254 -56.13 37.00 71.37
N ALA A 255 -55.10 36.93 70.53
CA ALA A 255 -53.72 36.45 70.68
C ALA A 255 -53.51 34.92 70.57
N VAL A 256 -52.51 34.57 69.73
CA VAL A 256 -51.71 33.33 69.62
C VAL A 256 -52.06 32.34 68.50
N ILE A 257 -51.09 32.25 67.57
CA ILE A 257 -50.96 31.37 66.40
C ILE A 257 -50.12 30.15 66.83
N GLU A 258 -50.51 28.95 66.43
CA GLU A 258 -49.81 27.70 66.75
C GLU A 258 -49.15 27.11 65.48
N GLN A 259 -47.82 26.93 65.50
CA GLN A 259 -47.02 26.29 64.43
C GLN A 259 -46.68 24.84 64.83
N LYS A 260 -46.76 23.90 63.86
CA LYS A 260 -46.43 22.48 64.06
C LYS A 260 -45.36 22.01 63.07
N GLU A 261 -44.23 21.52 63.59
CA GLU A 261 -43.16 20.85 62.82
C GLU A 261 -43.38 19.33 62.75
N LEU A 262 -43.01 18.72 61.61
CA LEU A 262 -42.91 17.26 61.43
C LEU A 262 -41.64 16.88 60.65
N LYS A 263 -41.04 15.74 61.05
CA LYS A 263 -39.61 15.40 60.95
C LYS A 263 -39.18 14.61 59.69
N HIS A 264 -37.88 14.73 59.40
CA HIS A 264 -37.09 14.11 58.32
C HIS A 264 -36.77 12.61 58.56
N THR A 265 -36.68 11.81 57.48
CA THR A 265 -36.13 10.44 57.51
C THR A 265 -35.25 10.16 56.28
N LEU A 266 -33.94 10.19 56.46
CA LEU A 266 -32.96 9.57 55.57
C LEU A 266 -32.00 8.77 56.45
N ASN A 267 -31.80 7.48 56.15
CA ASN A 267 -30.57 6.71 56.42
C ASN A 267 -30.73 5.28 55.87
N ALA A 268 -30.05 4.99 54.76
CA ALA A 268 -29.73 3.63 54.34
C ALA A 268 -28.25 3.61 53.87
N PRO A 269 -27.39 2.71 54.39
CA PRO A 269 -26.00 2.56 53.94
C PRO A 269 -25.91 1.73 52.65
N PRO A 270 -24.88 1.91 51.80
CA PRO A 270 -24.73 1.09 50.59
C PRO A 270 -24.30 -0.33 50.93
N VAL A 271 -25.00 -1.30 50.33
CA VAL A 271 -24.71 -2.73 50.41
C VAL A 271 -23.52 -3.06 49.51
N VAL A 272 -22.49 -3.69 50.09
CA VAL A 272 -21.32 -4.23 49.39
C VAL A 272 -21.75 -5.49 48.65
N SER A 273 -21.64 -5.49 47.31
CA SER A 273 -21.97 -6.66 46.50
C SER A 273 -20.82 -7.67 46.44
N GLU A 274 -21.20 -8.93 46.59
CA GLU A 274 -20.42 -10.17 46.61
C GLU A 274 -19.83 -10.53 45.22
N GLN A 275 -18.95 -9.67 44.68
CA GLN A 275 -18.18 -9.95 43.46
C GLN A 275 -16.66 -9.89 43.70
N LEU A 276 -16.22 -10.36 44.86
CA LEU A 276 -14.80 -10.43 45.25
C LEU A 276 -14.28 -11.86 45.38
N LEU A 277 -14.88 -12.81 44.66
CA LEU A 277 -14.50 -14.24 44.70
C LEU A 277 -14.12 -14.82 43.32
N SER A 278 -13.41 -14.04 42.50
CA SER A 278 -12.67 -14.58 41.36
C SER A 278 -11.47 -13.72 41.00
N ARG A 279 -10.46 -13.66 41.88
CA ARG A 279 -9.15 -13.08 41.51
C ARG A 279 -7.99 -13.95 41.94
N THR A 280 -7.66 -14.90 41.07
CA THR A 280 -6.42 -15.68 41.13
C THR A 280 -5.26 -15.04 40.38
N TYR A 281 -5.38 -13.81 39.86
CA TYR A 281 -4.29 -13.15 39.14
C TYR A 281 -4.07 -11.71 39.59
N SER A 282 -2.92 -11.46 40.21
CA SER A 282 -2.39 -10.11 40.48
C SER A 282 -1.38 -9.75 39.39
N PRO A 283 -1.74 -8.90 38.41
CA PRO A 283 -0.84 -8.52 37.33
C PRO A 283 0.42 -7.83 37.87
N ALA A 284 1.58 -8.24 37.35
CA ALA A 284 2.87 -7.65 37.68
C ALA A 284 3.52 -7.01 36.45
N CYS A 285 4.09 -5.82 36.61
CA CYS A 285 4.85 -5.19 35.55
C CYS A 285 6.21 -5.90 35.35
N GLY A 286 6.47 -6.41 34.15
CA GLY A 286 7.75 -7.05 33.82
C GLY A 286 8.96 -6.11 33.85
N ALA A 287 8.76 -4.78 33.80
CA ALA A 287 9.85 -3.81 33.85
C ALA A 287 10.17 -3.31 35.27
N CYS A 288 9.15 -2.93 36.07
CA CYS A 288 9.38 -2.35 37.41
C CYS A 288 9.00 -3.29 38.56
N GLY A 289 8.46 -4.48 38.29
CA GLY A 289 8.08 -5.47 39.29
C GLY A 289 6.85 -5.11 40.13
N THR A 290 6.22 -3.95 39.92
CA THR A 290 5.03 -3.53 40.67
C THR A 290 3.88 -4.49 40.41
N ARG A 291 3.28 -5.01 41.49
CA ARG A 291 2.05 -5.80 41.47
C ARG A 291 0.86 -4.87 41.63
N PHE A 292 -0.19 -5.11 40.86
CA PHE A 292 -1.41 -4.31 40.93
C PHE A 292 -2.56 -5.16 41.44
N ASP A 293 -3.31 -4.60 42.39
CA ASP A 293 -4.53 -5.24 42.88
C ASP A 293 -5.60 -5.28 41.80
N ARG A 294 -5.66 -4.29 40.90
CA ARG A 294 -6.54 -4.22 39.72
C ARG A 294 -5.70 -4.03 38.45
N PRO A 295 -6.06 -4.63 37.30
CA PRO A 295 -5.34 -4.40 36.07
C PRO A 295 -5.40 -2.91 35.71
N PRO A 296 -4.27 -2.29 35.34
CA PRO A 296 -4.27 -0.88 35.04
C PRO A 296 -4.99 -0.59 33.71
N PRO A 297 -5.49 0.65 33.49
CA PRO A 297 -6.18 1.03 32.27
C PRO A 297 -5.32 0.75 31.02
N GLU A 298 -5.93 0.14 30.01
CA GLU A 298 -5.25 -0.31 28.79
C GLU A 298 -4.01 -1.20 29.02
N TRP A 299 -3.87 -1.77 30.22
CA TRP A 299 -2.70 -2.52 30.66
C TRP A 299 -1.40 -1.71 30.68
N ASN A 300 -1.46 -0.37 30.70
CA ASN A 300 -0.28 0.47 30.83
C ASN A 300 0.18 0.52 32.29
N CYS A 301 1.45 0.26 32.57
CA CYS A 301 2.00 0.38 33.92
C CYS A 301 2.09 1.87 34.31
N PRO A 302 1.24 2.36 35.24
CA PRO A 302 1.24 3.78 35.62
C PRO A 302 2.52 4.17 36.35
N MET A 303 3.22 3.20 36.95
CA MET A 303 4.50 3.42 37.62
C MET A 303 5.64 3.67 36.64
N CYS A 304 5.69 2.92 35.53
CA CYS A 304 6.71 3.11 34.49
C CYS A 304 6.46 4.38 33.69
N GLU A 305 5.21 4.70 33.41
CA GLU A 305 4.83 5.93 32.74
C GLU A 305 5.21 7.16 33.60
N ARG A 306 4.90 7.13 34.90
CA ARG A 306 5.24 8.22 35.81
C ARG A 306 6.75 8.35 36.08
N ARG A 307 7.46 7.24 36.30
CA ARG A 307 8.87 7.27 36.74
C ARG A 307 9.87 7.34 35.58
N TYR A 308 9.58 6.68 34.47
CA TYR A 308 10.53 6.52 33.35
C TYR A 308 9.99 7.09 32.04
N LYS A 309 8.79 7.70 32.04
CA LYS A 309 8.09 8.18 30.82
C LYS A 309 8.00 7.11 29.72
N LYS A 310 7.97 5.84 30.11
CA LYS A 310 7.93 4.68 29.21
C LYS A 310 6.60 3.94 29.39
N VAL A 311 5.87 3.78 28.30
CA VAL A 311 4.63 2.99 28.27
C VAL A 311 5.00 1.51 28.26
N VAL A 312 5.01 0.89 29.44
CA VAL A 312 5.24 -0.54 29.59
C VAL A 312 3.90 -1.23 29.77
N LYS A 313 3.60 -2.18 28.89
CA LYS A 313 2.39 -2.99 28.98
C LYS A 313 2.57 -4.11 30.01
N VAL A 314 1.62 -4.23 30.92
CA VAL A 314 1.54 -5.30 31.91
C VAL A 314 0.96 -6.54 31.24
N TRP A 315 1.48 -7.72 31.58
CA TRP A 315 1.03 -8.97 30.97
C TRP A 315 -0.44 -9.23 31.29
N GLN A 316 -1.25 -9.37 30.24
CA GLN A 316 -2.68 -9.59 30.32
C GLN A 316 -3.01 -11.09 30.35
N PRO A 317 -3.91 -11.55 31.23
CA PRO A 317 -4.42 -12.92 31.20
C PRO A 317 -5.27 -13.20 29.98
N ASP A 318 -5.18 -14.44 29.50
CA ASP A 318 -5.94 -14.96 28.37
C ASP A 318 -7.47 -14.92 28.56
N ASP A 319 -7.96 -14.86 29.80
CA ASP A 319 -9.39 -14.94 30.14
C ASP A 319 -10.13 -13.59 30.16
N ASP A 320 -9.41 -12.46 30.05
CA ASP A 320 -10.01 -11.12 30.22
C ASP A 320 -10.54 -10.51 28.90
N MET A 321 -10.27 -11.11 27.73
CA MET A 321 -10.72 -10.59 26.43
C MET A 321 -10.99 -11.65 25.36
N GLU A 322 -12.11 -11.48 24.65
CA GLU A 322 -12.52 -12.33 23.54
C GLU A 322 -12.14 -11.76 22.17
N ASN A 323 -11.54 -10.57 22.10
CA ASN A 323 -11.26 -9.87 20.84
C ASN A 323 -9.78 -9.52 20.68
N CYS A 324 -9.33 -9.44 19.44
CA CYS A 324 -7.99 -9.01 19.08
C CYS A 324 -7.77 -7.54 19.43
N MET A 325 -6.69 -7.22 20.14
CA MET A 325 -6.40 -5.81 20.46
C MET A 325 -6.00 -4.97 19.24
N MET A 326 -5.62 -5.61 18.13
CA MET A 326 -5.22 -4.97 16.87
C MET A 326 -6.41 -4.82 15.91
N CYS A 327 -6.97 -5.92 15.41
CA CYS A 327 -8.07 -5.89 14.43
C CYS A 327 -9.48 -5.87 15.05
N LYS A 328 -9.60 -5.99 16.38
CA LYS A 328 -10.89 -6.07 17.12
C LYS A 328 -11.78 -7.28 16.78
N GLU A 329 -11.35 -8.16 15.89
CA GLU A 329 -12.05 -9.41 15.57
C GLU A 329 -12.06 -10.38 16.75
N PRO A 330 -13.11 -11.21 16.91
CA PRO A 330 -13.18 -12.21 17.96
C PRO A 330 -12.07 -13.28 17.81
N ILE A 331 -11.44 -13.65 18.92
CA ILE A 331 -10.40 -14.67 19.02
C ILE A 331 -10.93 -15.83 19.87
N GLY A 332 -10.98 -17.02 19.27
CA GLY A 332 -11.27 -18.25 20.00
C GLY A 332 -10.20 -18.58 21.04
N ARG A 333 -10.58 -19.32 22.09
CA ARG A 333 -9.69 -19.67 23.21
C ARG A 333 -8.31 -20.22 22.80
N TRP A 334 -8.27 -21.00 21.72
CA TRP A 334 -7.07 -21.66 21.22
C TRP A 334 -6.24 -20.84 20.21
N SER A 335 -6.78 -19.71 19.73
CA SER A 335 -6.11 -18.83 18.75
C SER A 335 -5.59 -17.53 19.36
N ARG A 336 -5.52 -17.47 20.69
CA ARG A 336 -4.98 -16.37 21.48
C ARG A 336 -3.46 -16.38 21.45
N HIS A 337 -2.86 -15.27 21.05
CA HIS A 337 -1.42 -15.09 21.05
C HIS A 337 -1.03 -13.79 21.74
N HIS A 338 0.10 -13.80 22.43
CA HIS A 338 0.65 -12.61 23.06
C HIS A 338 1.86 -12.10 22.27
N CYS A 339 1.91 -10.79 22.05
CA CYS A 339 3.11 -10.14 21.54
C CYS A 339 4.19 -10.12 22.64
N ARG A 340 5.38 -10.67 22.37
CA ARG A 340 6.46 -10.70 23.38
C ARG A 340 7.09 -9.32 23.65
N ASN A 341 6.87 -8.35 22.76
CA ASN A 341 7.35 -6.97 22.94
C ASN A 341 6.37 -6.11 23.76
N CYS A 342 5.06 -6.20 23.50
CA CYS A 342 4.06 -5.29 24.09
C CYS A 342 2.95 -5.98 24.88
N GLY A 343 2.97 -7.31 25.04
CA GLY A 343 2.03 -8.05 25.87
C GLY A 343 0.56 -8.05 25.40
N ARG A 344 0.22 -7.43 24.26
CA ARG A 344 -1.15 -7.39 23.74
C ARG A 344 -1.62 -8.79 23.31
N LEU A 345 -2.90 -9.08 23.58
CA LEU A 345 -3.63 -10.24 23.05
C LEU A 345 -4.00 -10.01 21.57
N VAL A 346 -3.46 -10.85 20.69
CA VAL A 346 -3.54 -10.70 19.23
C VAL A 346 -3.88 -12.03 18.55
N CYS A 347 -4.55 -11.96 17.39
CA CYS A 347 -4.85 -13.14 16.60
C CYS A 347 -3.61 -13.58 15.79
N ALA A 348 -3.68 -14.75 15.15
CA ALA A 348 -2.61 -15.27 14.29
C ALA A 348 -2.23 -14.28 13.17
N ASN A 349 -3.21 -13.65 12.52
CA ASN A 349 -2.98 -12.72 11.42
C ASN A 349 -2.27 -11.44 11.89
N CYS A 350 -2.60 -10.93 13.08
CA CYS A 350 -1.99 -9.71 13.62
C CYS A 350 -0.60 -9.95 14.25
N SER A 351 -0.12 -11.21 14.26
CA SER A 351 1.13 -11.62 14.91
C SER A 351 1.91 -12.68 14.13
N ASP A 352 1.84 -12.63 12.81
CA ASP A 352 2.47 -13.58 11.89
C ASP A 352 4.00 -13.41 11.79
N LYS A 353 4.55 -12.28 12.27
CA LYS A 353 5.97 -11.95 12.25
C LYS A 353 6.70 -12.29 13.55
N ARG A 354 8.03 -12.46 13.45
CA ARG A 354 8.95 -12.68 14.58
C ARG A 354 10.09 -11.66 14.54
N ALA A 355 10.54 -11.20 15.70
CA ALA A 355 11.66 -10.26 15.84
C ALA A 355 12.53 -10.64 17.04
N ILE A 356 13.82 -10.32 16.97
CA ILE A 356 14.76 -10.39 18.11
C ILE A 356 14.50 -9.15 18.98
N ILE A 357 14.45 -9.33 20.31
CA ILE A 357 14.17 -8.23 21.25
C ILE A 357 15.26 -8.22 22.31
N GLU A 358 16.41 -7.65 21.94
CA GLU A 358 17.61 -7.58 22.79
C GLU A 358 17.31 -6.84 24.11
N ASP A 359 16.52 -5.74 24.05
CA ASP A 359 16.14 -4.94 25.23
C ASP A 359 15.36 -5.73 26.30
N LEU A 360 14.74 -6.85 25.92
CA LEU A 360 13.99 -7.72 26.82
C LEU A 360 14.68 -9.08 27.03
N GLY A 361 15.92 -9.24 26.57
CA GLY A 361 16.72 -10.47 26.73
C GLY A 361 16.30 -11.62 25.83
N TYR A 362 15.66 -11.33 24.68
CA TYR A 362 15.33 -12.35 23.68
C TYR A 362 16.37 -12.37 22.56
N ASP A 363 17.34 -13.29 22.67
CA ASP A 363 18.42 -13.48 21.68
C ASP A 363 17.98 -14.30 20.45
N THR A 364 16.72 -14.77 20.44
CA THR A 364 16.13 -15.53 19.33
C THR A 364 14.84 -14.86 18.85
N PRO A 365 14.46 -15.02 17.56
CA PRO A 365 13.25 -14.39 17.03
C PRO A 365 11.97 -14.89 17.71
N VAL A 366 11.32 -14.00 18.47
CA VAL A 366 10.06 -14.25 19.18
C VAL A 366 8.88 -13.58 18.49
N ARG A 367 7.67 -14.13 18.70
CA ARG A 367 6.45 -13.62 18.07
C ARG A 367 6.13 -12.20 18.52
N VAL A 368 5.91 -11.30 17.57
CA VAL A 368 5.53 -9.91 17.81
C VAL A 368 4.30 -9.54 16.98
N CYS A 369 3.51 -8.58 17.45
CA CYS A 369 2.42 -8.03 16.64
C CYS A 369 2.98 -7.15 15.51
N TYR A 370 2.15 -6.91 14.49
CA TYR A 370 2.52 -6.09 13.33
C TYR A 370 3.12 -4.73 13.70
N ASP A 371 2.49 -3.99 14.64
CA ASP A 371 3.02 -2.70 15.13
C ASP A 371 4.44 -2.81 15.68
N CYS A 372 4.69 -3.84 16.51
CA CYS A 372 5.99 -4.04 17.15
C CYS A 372 7.06 -4.53 16.17
N PHE A 373 6.65 -5.28 15.15
CA PHE A 373 7.54 -5.69 14.07
C PHE A 373 7.99 -4.46 13.26
N ARG A 374 7.05 -3.60 12.86
CA ARG A 374 7.33 -2.37 12.10
C ARG A 374 8.23 -1.40 12.86
N LEU A 375 8.05 -1.25 14.17
CA LEU A 375 8.89 -0.37 15.01
C LEU A 375 10.33 -0.88 15.18
N ARG A 376 10.63 -2.12 14.79
CA ARG A 376 11.94 -2.75 14.86
C ARG A 376 12.51 -3.14 13.48
N SER A 377 11.85 -2.71 12.40
CA SER A 377 12.25 -2.98 11.01
C SER A 377 13.17 -1.91 10.45
#